data_AF-A0A848EQ21-F1
#
_entry.id   AF-A0A848EQ21-F1
#
_cell.length_a   1.000
_cell.length_b   1.000
_cell.length_c   1.000
_cell.angle_alpha   90.00
_cell.angle_beta   90.00
_cell.angle_gamma   90.00
#
_symmetry.space_group_name_H-M   'P 1'
#
loop_
_entity.id
_entity.type
_entity.pdbx_description
1 polymer ?
#
loop_
_entity_poly.entity_id
_entity_poly.type
_entity_poly.pdbx_seq_one_letter_code
_entity_poly.pdbx_strand_id
1 'polypeptide(L)'
;MKVSNGIYALPQTLELGDQKEEIYPVAVEDQNGLILIDAGLPGNVGKIESNLKKHGFELEDVEKLVLTHQDFDHCGCASKLVDKTGATVYAHRKDAKAIDGREDPIKGDERYPPVHVDVELTGGETTRTQDQDIQIIHTPGHTPGHISLLTDNLLISGDVLNVEEAGFSGPRERFTPDMEESVQSLNKLSFREFDKVHCFHGGTVEKDSKDVKRIFESLSQEHPGYQKASVGGPDRFLRSELENEEVGLSIFQIPEGDTHGSQNKPEKGHRHATETEIYYFQEGSGTFKIGGEKLEYSQGDAFLVKPYKLRKITADEETEVIVAGRL
;
A
#
# COMPACT_ATOMS: atom_id res chain seq x y z
N MET A 1 -17.27 15.40 5.95
CA MET A 1 -18.37 14.43 5.83
C MET A 1 -17.96 13.21 6.65
N LYS A 2 -18.81 12.67 7.52
CA LYS A 2 -18.46 11.43 8.25
C LYS A 2 -18.51 10.26 7.27
N VAL A 3 -17.40 9.52 7.12
CA VAL A 3 -17.27 8.40 6.15
C VAL A 3 -17.29 7.04 6.81
N SER A 4 -16.79 6.95 8.04
CA SER A 4 -16.93 5.81 8.96
C SER A 4 -16.97 6.32 10.40
N ASN A 5 -17.07 5.43 11.40
CA ASN A 5 -17.09 5.85 12.79
C ASN A 5 -15.76 6.53 13.17
N GLY A 6 -15.83 7.71 13.80
CA GLY A 6 -14.66 8.54 14.11
C GLY A 6 -13.82 9.00 12.90
N ILE A 7 -14.30 8.85 11.66
CA ILE A 7 -13.55 9.21 10.45
C ILE A 7 -14.32 10.23 9.59
N TYR A 8 -13.65 11.32 9.24
CA TYR A 8 -14.22 12.47 8.56
C TYR A 8 -13.42 12.86 7.32
N ALA A 9 -14.06 12.85 6.15
CA ALA A 9 -13.50 13.42 4.94
C ALA A 9 -13.54 14.96 4.97
N LEU A 10 -12.45 15.58 4.51
CA LEU A 10 -12.21 17.03 4.52
C LEU A 10 -12.08 17.56 3.08
N PRO A 11 -13.18 17.63 2.31
CA PRO A 11 -13.14 17.93 0.88
C PRO A 11 -12.48 19.28 0.57
N GLN A 12 -11.64 19.29 -0.47
CA GLN A 12 -11.03 20.47 -1.06
C GLN A 12 -11.13 20.41 -2.58
N THR A 13 -11.28 21.57 -3.22
CA THR A 13 -11.27 21.68 -4.68
C THR A 13 -9.85 21.97 -5.16
N LEU A 14 -9.32 21.10 -6.03
CA LEU A 14 -8.12 21.28 -6.82
C LEU A 14 -8.50 21.93 -8.16
N GLU A 15 -7.86 23.06 -8.49
CA GLU A 15 -8.02 23.73 -9.78
C GLU A 15 -6.75 23.52 -10.64
N LEU A 16 -6.85 22.72 -11.69
CA LEU A 16 -5.80 22.44 -12.66
C LEU A 16 -6.16 23.07 -14.01
N GLY A 17 -5.86 24.36 -14.17
CA GLY A 17 -6.30 25.13 -15.34
C GLY A 17 -7.83 25.28 -15.37
N ASP A 18 -8.47 24.77 -16.42
CA ASP A 18 -9.94 24.77 -16.56
C ASP A 18 -10.61 23.56 -15.88
N GLN A 19 -9.82 22.58 -15.42
CA GLN A 19 -10.33 21.37 -14.77
C GLN A 19 -10.44 21.57 -13.25
N LYS A 20 -11.49 20.99 -12.67
CA LYS A 20 -11.71 20.95 -11.22
C LYS A 20 -11.80 19.51 -10.78
N GLU A 21 -10.95 19.15 -9.83
CA GLU A 21 -11.01 17.86 -9.15
C GLU A 21 -11.26 18.09 -7.65
N GLU A 22 -11.88 17.13 -6.99
CA GLU A 22 -12.07 17.16 -5.55
C GLU A 22 -11.11 16.16 -4.90
N ILE A 23 -10.38 16.65 -3.89
CA ILE A 23 -9.46 15.87 -3.07
C ILE A 23 -9.99 15.76 -1.64
N TYR A 24 -9.68 14.65 -0.98
CA TYR A 24 -10.29 14.29 0.30
C TYR A 24 -9.25 13.82 1.33
N PRO A 25 -8.50 14.75 1.97
CA PRO A 25 -7.84 14.45 3.23
C PRO A 25 -8.82 13.92 4.28
N VAL A 26 -8.32 13.16 5.25
CA VAL A 26 -9.16 12.48 6.24
C VAL A 26 -8.71 12.84 7.66
N ALA A 27 -9.64 13.19 8.53
CA ALA A 27 -9.40 13.25 9.97
C ALA A 27 -9.96 12.00 10.65
N VAL A 28 -9.18 11.44 11.56
CA VAL A 28 -9.54 10.27 12.37
C VAL A 28 -9.44 10.64 13.85
N GLU A 29 -10.47 10.36 14.63
CA GLU A 29 -10.45 10.49 16.09
C GLU A 29 -9.46 9.50 16.72
N ASP A 30 -8.59 10.03 17.57
CA ASP A 30 -7.62 9.30 18.37
C ASP A 30 -7.78 9.65 19.86
N GLN A 31 -7.16 8.87 20.74
CA GLN A 31 -7.36 8.97 22.19
C GLN A 31 -7.09 10.36 22.77
N ASN A 32 -6.21 11.14 22.14
CA ASN A 32 -5.78 12.46 22.61
C ASN A 32 -6.06 13.59 21.61
N GLY A 33 -6.77 13.34 20.51
CA GLY A 33 -6.98 14.34 19.46
C GLY A 33 -7.31 13.70 18.12
N LEU A 34 -6.66 14.18 17.06
CA LEU A 34 -6.88 13.74 15.68
C LEU A 34 -5.60 13.24 15.02
N ILE A 35 -5.76 12.21 14.20
CA ILE A 35 -4.83 11.85 13.13
C ILE A 35 -5.37 12.46 11.85
N LEU A 36 -4.59 13.34 11.23
CA LEU A 36 -4.84 13.82 9.89
C LEU A 36 -4.10 12.92 8.89
N ILE A 37 -4.80 12.42 7.87
CA ILE A 37 -4.25 11.66 6.76
C ILE A 37 -4.28 12.56 5.54
N ASP A 38 -3.09 12.86 5.03
CA ASP A 38 -2.79 13.86 4.00
C ASP A 38 -3.17 15.30 4.36
N ALA A 39 -2.47 16.23 3.74
CA ALA A 39 -2.51 17.66 4.04
C ALA A 39 -3.10 18.49 2.89
N GLY A 40 -3.49 17.90 1.76
CA GLY A 40 -4.06 18.68 0.67
C GLY A 40 -3.06 19.67 0.05
N LEU A 41 -3.60 20.61 -0.74
CA LEU A 41 -2.80 21.51 -1.57
C LEU A 41 -2.09 22.63 -0.80
N PRO A 42 -0.96 23.16 -1.31
CA PRO A 42 -0.34 24.34 -0.75
C PRO A 42 -1.32 25.52 -0.60
N GLY A 43 -1.37 26.11 0.59
CA GLY A 43 -2.26 27.24 0.91
C GLY A 43 -3.63 26.86 1.45
N ASN A 44 -4.02 25.58 1.45
CA ASN A 44 -5.34 25.12 1.88
C ASN A 44 -5.50 24.83 3.38
N VAL A 45 -4.56 25.21 4.25
CA VAL A 45 -4.68 25.01 5.72
C VAL A 45 -6.03 25.52 6.26
N GLY A 46 -6.49 26.69 5.79
CA GLY A 46 -7.78 27.24 6.21
C GLY A 46 -9.00 26.41 5.74
N LYS A 47 -8.88 25.64 4.65
CA LYS A 47 -9.91 24.69 4.21
C LYS A 47 -9.97 23.48 5.12
N ILE A 48 -8.82 22.94 5.53
CA ILE A 48 -8.72 21.87 6.52
C ILE A 48 -9.36 22.31 7.83
N GLU A 49 -8.93 23.45 8.37
CA GLU A 49 -9.49 24.04 9.59
C GLU A 49 -11.01 24.24 9.48
N SER A 50 -11.49 24.80 8.38
CA SER A 50 -12.93 24.98 8.16
C SER A 50 -13.69 23.66 8.08
N ASN A 51 -13.09 22.61 7.53
CA ASN A 51 -13.71 21.28 7.47
C ASN A 51 -13.73 20.60 8.84
N LEU A 52 -12.66 20.71 9.63
CA LEU A 52 -12.59 20.21 11.01
C LEU A 52 -13.65 20.86 11.89
N LYS A 53 -13.80 22.19 11.80
CA LYS A 53 -14.81 22.96 12.55
C LYS A 53 -16.24 22.50 12.30
N LYS A 54 -16.56 22.01 11.10
CA LYS A 54 -17.89 21.44 10.78
C LYS A 54 -18.21 20.18 11.59
N HIS A 55 -17.19 19.49 12.10
CA HIS A 55 -17.32 18.29 12.95
C HIS A 55 -17.02 18.58 14.41
N GLY A 56 -16.83 19.85 14.79
CA GLY A 56 -16.61 20.26 16.18
C GLY A 56 -15.15 20.18 16.64
N PHE A 57 -14.20 20.04 15.73
CA PHE A 57 -12.77 20.03 16.02
C PHE A 57 -12.11 21.35 15.61
N GLU A 58 -11.05 21.71 16.32
CA GLU A 58 -10.13 22.78 15.99
C GLU A 58 -8.89 22.22 15.28
N LEU A 59 -8.08 23.10 14.68
CA LEU A 59 -6.88 22.65 13.97
C LEU A 59 -5.85 22.09 14.96
N GLU A 60 -5.77 22.69 16.13
CA GLU A 60 -4.90 22.33 17.24
C GLU A 60 -5.20 20.94 17.83
N ASP A 61 -6.36 20.35 17.52
CA ASP A 61 -6.67 18.97 17.89
C ASP A 61 -5.86 17.95 17.06
N VAL A 62 -5.21 18.37 15.96
CA VAL A 62 -4.38 17.50 15.12
C VAL A 62 -3.03 17.24 15.79
N GLU A 63 -2.90 16.05 16.40
CA GLU A 63 -1.71 15.59 17.11
C GLU A 63 -0.77 14.77 16.20
N LYS A 64 -1.31 14.13 15.16
CA LYS A 64 -0.55 13.29 14.23
C LYS A 64 -0.90 13.62 12.78
N LEU A 65 0.09 13.62 11.91
CA LEU A 65 -0.05 13.74 10.48
C LEU A 65 0.55 12.52 9.80
N VAL A 66 -0.27 11.73 9.11
CA VAL A 66 0.17 10.61 8.27
C VAL A 66 0.10 11.04 6.81
N LEU A 67 1.24 11.01 6.11
CA LEU A 67 1.31 11.30 4.69
C LEU A 67 1.34 9.98 3.92
N THR A 68 0.36 9.78 3.04
CA THR A 68 0.23 8.55 2.26
C THR A 68 1.39 8.39 1.28
N HIS A 69 1.84 9.50 0.70
CA HIS A 69 2.99 9.57 -0.17
C HIS A 69 3.48 11.02 -0.39
N GLN A 70 4.57 11.15 -1.13
CA GLN A 70 5.32 12.39 -1.32
C GLN A 70 4.73 13.40 -2.33
N ASP A 71 3.52 13.23 -2.88
CA ASP A 71 3.02 14.13 -3.92
C ASP A 71 2.56 15.48 -3.33
N PHE A 72 2.58 16.52 -4.18
CA PHE A 72 2.43 17.90 -3.73
C PHE A 72 1.05 18.23 -3.18
N ASP A 73 0.02 17.56 -3.69
CA ASP A 73 -1.37 17.70 -3.27
C ASP A 73 -1.70 16.84 -2.04
N HIS A 74 -0.82 15.91 -1.66
CA HIS A 74 -0.90 15.20 -0.38
C HIS A 74 -0.10 15.92 0.70
N CYS A 75 1.07 16.46 0.38
CA CYS A 75 1.97 17.07 1.36
C CYS A 75 1.87 18.60 1.44
N GLY A 76 1.07 19.25 0.59
CA GLY A 76 1.15 20.68 0.30
C GLY A 76 0.97 21.61 1.50
N CYS A 77 0.13 21.24 2.47
CA CYS A 77 -0.01 22.01 3.72
C CYS A 77 0.83 21.49 4.90
N ALA A 78 1.56 20.37 4.75
CA ALA A 78 2.11 19.61 5.87
C ALA A 78 3.01 20.47 6.78
N SER A 79 3.97 21.19 6.20
CA SER A 79 4.86 22.10 6.95
C SER A 79 4.09 23.14 7.77
N LYS A 80 3.11 23.82 7.16
CA LYS A 80 2.34 24.87 7.83
C LYS A 80 1.34 24.32 8.86
N LEU A 81 0.86 23.10 8.68
CA LEU A 81 0.06 22.39 9.68
C LEU A 81 0.92 22.11 10.91
N VAL A 82 2.09 21.51 10.72
CA VAL A 82 3.02 21.19 11.81
C VAL A 82 3.48 22.45 12.55
N ASP A 83 3.76 23.54 11.85
CA ASP A 83 4.09 24.83 12.48
C ASP A 83 3.00 25.34 13.44
N LYS A 84 1.74 25.00 13.16
CA LYS A 84 0.57 25.44 13.92
C LYS A 84 0.19 24.50 15.05
N THR A 85 0.34 23.20 14.84
CA THR A 85 -0.19 22.17 15.75
C THR A 85 0.90 21.45 16.52
N GLY A 86 2.14 21.42 16.02
CA GLY A 86 3.20 20.57 16.55
C GLY A 86 2.97 19.08 16.29
N ALA A 87 2.13 18.73 15.32
CA ALA A 87 1.78 17.33 15.02
C ALA A 87 3.02 16.49 14.70
N THR A 88 3.04 15.26 15.19
CA THR A 88 4.06 14.26 14.82
C THR A 88 3.79 13.76 13.41
N VAL A 89 4.81 13.82 12.55
CA VAL A 89 4.69 13.44 11.14
C VAL A 89 5.15 12.00 10.92
N TYR A 90 4.31 11.24 10.23
CA TYR A 90 4.53 9.87 9.84
C TYR A 90 4.52 9.78 8.31
N ALA A 91 5.51 9.11 7.75
CA ALA A 91 5.54 8.78 6.34
C ALA A 91 6.35 7.50 6.13
N HIS A 92 6.11 6.78 5.05
CA HIS A 92 6.93 5.61 4.76
C HIS A 92 8.38 6.01 4.45
N ARG A 93 9.34 5.25 4.98
CA ARG A 93 10.79 5.52 4.85
C ARG A 93 11.29 5.73 3.42
N LYS A 94 10.63 5.13 2.43
CA LYS A 94 10.98 5.27 1.01
C LYS A 94 10.57 6.63 0.41
N ASP A 95 9.64 7.34 1.03
CA ASP A 95 9.20 8.68 0.63
C ASP A 95 9.64 9.77 1.63
N ALA A 96 10.02 9.39 2.86
CA ALA A 96 10.38 10.32 3.93
C ALA A 96 11.47 11.33 3.54
N LYS A 97 12.49 10.91 2.79
CA LYS A 97 13.56 11.82 2.34
C LYS A 97 13.07 12.89 1.37
N ALA A 98 12.15 12.52 0.48
CA ALA A 98 11.55 13.46 -0.43
C ALA A 98 10.70 14.46 0.36
N ILE A 99 9.86 13.99 1.28
CA ILE A 99 9.01 14.84 2.14
C ILE A 99 9.84 15.82 2.99
N ASP A 100 10.93 15.35 3.58
CA ASP A 100 11.86 16.14 4.41
C ASP A 100 12.69 17.17 3.64
N GLY A 101 12.76 17.05 2.32
CA GLY A 101 13.65 17.87 1.48
C GLY A 101 15.11 17.42 1.52
N ARG A 102 15.38 16.20 1.96
CA ARG A 102 16.69 15.54 1.81
C ARG A 102 16.94 15.14 0.34
N GLU A 103 15.86 14.83 -0.39
CA GLU A 103 15.83 14.50 -1.81
C GLU A 103 14.64 15.25 -2.46
N ASP A 104 14.63 15.38 -3.79
CA ASP A 104 13.51 15.95 -4.55
C ASP A 104 12.40 14.90 -4.77
N PRO A 105 11.13 15.31 -4.93
CA PRO A 105 10.06 14.37 -5.23
C PRO A 105 10.26 13.72 -6.59
N ILE A 106 9.85 12.46 -6.72
CA ILE A 106 10.18 11.68 -7.93
C ILE A 106 9.40 12.09 -9.18
N LYS A 107 8.30 12.84 -9.05
CA LYS A 107 7.35 13.14 -10.15
C LYS A 107 7.49 14.53 -10.77
N GLY A 108 8.63 15.20 -10.57
CA GLY A 108 8.96 16.45 -11.26
C GLY A 108 9.33 17.59 -10.30
N ASP A 109 9.24 18.83 -10.79
CA ASP A 109 9.73 20.02 -10.09
C ASP A 109 8.71 20.63 -9.10
N GLU A 110 7.48 20.08 -9.05
CA GLU A 110 6.42 20.56 -8.16
C GLU A 110 6.75 20.22 -6.71
N ARG A 111 7.32 21.23 -6.03
CA ARG A 111 7.81 21.13 -4.65
C ARG A 111 6.92 21.89 -3.69
N TYR A 112 6.64 21.26 -2.55
CA TYR A 112 6.02 21.87 -1.37
C TYR A 112 7.08 22.20 -0.30
N PRO A 113 6.79 23.13 0.63
CA PRO A 113 7.66 23.37 1.77
C PRO A 113 7.93 22.06 2.52
N PRO A 114 9.20 21.65 2.68
CA PRO A 114 9.53 20.39 3.33
C PRO A 114 9.06 20.39 4.79
N VAL A 115 8.73 19.20 5.28
CA VAL A 115 8.36 18.98 6.68
C VAL A 115 9.17 17.81 7.21
N HIS A 116 9.66 17.90 8.44
CA HIS A 116 10.40 16.78 9.04
C HIS A 116 9.46 15.62 9.34
N VAL A 117 9.81 14.42 8.90
CA VAL A 117 9.18 13.15 9.21
C VAL A 117 9.80 12.63 10.50
N ASP A 118 9.03 12.69 11.59
CA ASP A 118 9.45 12.23 12.91
C ASP A 118 9.51 10.69 12.99
N VAL A 119 8.61 10.01 12.25
CA VAL A 119 8.49 8.54 12.26
C VAL A 119 8.45 7.99 10.85
N GLU A 120 9.51 7.27 10.48
CA GLU A 120 9.60 6.56 9.20
C GLU A 120 8.94 5.17 9.30
N LEU A 121 7.79 5.00 8.64
CA LEU A 121 7.02 3.75 8.57
C LEU A 121 7.64 2.74 7.59
N THR A 122 7.32 1.46 7.77
CA THR A 122 7.77 0.35 6.91
C THR A 122 6.64 -0.38 6.19
N GLY A 123 5.38 -0.21 6.62
CA GLY A 123 4.24 -0.97 6.15
C GLY A 123 4.07 -2.28 6.91
N GLY A 124 2.89 -2.48 7.49
CA GLY A 124 2.55 -3.59 8.36
C GLY A 124 2.34 -3.19 9.82
N GLU A 125 2.60 -1.92 10.17
CA GLU A 125 2.27 -1.39 11.49
C GLU A 125 0.76 -1.30 11.70
N THR A 126 0.32 -1.49 12.95
CA THR A 126 -1.06 -1.21 13.38
C THR A 126 -1.03 -0.20 14.50
N THR A 127 -1.83 0.86 14.39
CA THR A 127 -2.05 1.82 15.46
C THR A 127 -3.49 1.72 15.96
N ARG A 128 -3.65 1.81 17.28
CA ARG A 128 -4.98 1.85 17.89
C ARG A 128 -5.43 3.30 18.00
N THR A 129 -6.64 3.60 17.50
CA THR A 129 -7.27 4.91 17.65
C THR A 129 -8.26 4.90 18.82
N GLN A 130 -9.14 5.90 18.91
CA GLN A 130 -10.18 5.93 19.94
C GLN A 130 -11.15 4.74 19.82
N ASP A 131 -11.62 4.47 18.60
CA ASP A 131 -12.75 3.57 18.36
C ASP A 131 -12.37 2.30 17.58
N GLN A 132 -11.23 2.28 16.88
CA GLN A 132 -10.83 1.15 16.02
C GLN A 132 -9.32 1.07 15.82
N ASP A 133 -8.84 -0.06 15.29
CA ASP A 133 -7.45 -0.19 14.86
C ASP A 133 -7.30 0.28 13.41
N ILE A 134 -6.14 0.83 13.08
CA ILE A 134 -5.76 1.21 11.72
C ILE A 134 -4.46 0.50 11.36
N GLN A 135 -4.52 -0.34 10.34
CA GLN A 135 -3.37 -1.01 9.74
C GLN A 135 -2.78 -0.14 8.62
N ILE A 136 -1.47 0.05 8.65
CA ILE A 136 -0.71 0.67 7.56
C ILE A 136 -0.30 -0.42 6.58
N ILE A 137 -0.67 -0.27 5.31
CA ILE A 137 -0.35 -1.21 4.24
C ILE A 137 0.56 -0.51 3.24
N HIS A 138 1.77 -1.01 3.05
CA HIS A 138 2.66 -0.52 1.99
C HIS A 138 2.11 -0.91 0.61
N THR A 139 1.78 0.09 -0.19
CA THR A 139 1.15 -0.02 -1.52
C THR A 139 1.96 0.77 -2.56
N PRO A 140 3.23 0.37 -2.81
CA PRO A 140 4.12 1.09 -3.71
C PRO A 140 3.69 1.03 -5.17
N GLY A 141 4.32 1.88 -5.98
CA GLY A 141 4.17 1.96 -7.43
C GLY A 141 3.80 3.36 -7.90
N HIS A 142 2.76 3.94 -7.27
CA HIS A 142 2.44 5.35 -7.41
C HIS A 142 3.59 6.22 -6.89
N THR A 143 4.13 5.86 -5.73
CA THR A 143 5.48 6.24 -5.30
C THR A 143 6.14 5.04 -4.62
N PRO A 144 7.48 5.00 -4.47
CA PRO A 144 8.16 3.92 -3.78
C PRO A 144 7.67 3.73 -2.34
N GLY A 145 7.27 4.81 -1.66
CA GLY A 145 6.77 4.82 -0.29
C GLY A 145 5.27 4.93 -0.13
N HIS A 146 4.47 4.82 -1.20
CA HIS A 146 3.03 4.97 -1.08
C HIS A 146 2.44 3.94 -0.09
N ILE A 147 1.56 4.42 0.80
CA ILE A 147 0.83 3.60 1.78
C ILE A 147 -0.68 3.80 1.65
N SER A 148 -1.42 2.75 1.99
CA SER A 148 -2.86 2.79 2.22
C SER A 148 -3.13 2.46 3.70
N LEU A 149 -4.27 2.90 4.22
CA LEU A 149 -4.67 2.65 5.61
C LEU A 149 -5.96 1.85 5.63
N LEU A 150 -6.01 0.80 6.43
CA LEU A 150 -7.16 -0.09 6.54
C LEU A 150 -7.70 -0.07 7.97
N THR A 151 -9.00 0.14 8.09
CA THR A 151 -9.79 -0.03 9.32
C THR A 151 -10.64 -1.29 9.21
N ASP A 152 -11.50 -1.57 10.20
CA ASP A 152 -12.40 -2.73 10.19
C ASP A 152 -13.27 -2.84 8.92
N ASN A 153 -13.67 -1.72 8.32
CA ASN A 153 -14.55 -1.72 7.15
C ASN A 153 -14.20 -0.70 6.05
N LEU A 154 -13.28 0.22 6.31
CA LEU A 154 -12.89 1.29 5.38
C LEU A 154 -11.43 1.14 4.97
N LEU A 155 -11.19 1.10 3.65
CA LEU A 155 -9.88 1.29 3.05
C LEU A 155 -9.70 2.77 2.64
N ILE A 156 -8.73 3.45 3.23
CA ILE A 156 -8.25 4.77 2.78
C ILE A 156 -7.09 4.49 1.81
N SER A 157 -7.37 4.60 0.52
CA SER A 157 -6.49 4.03 -0.50
C SER A 157 -5.28 4.91 -0.82
N GLY A 158 -5.33 6.22 -0.57
CA GLY A 158 -4.45 7.15 -1.28
C GLY A 158 -4.76 7.10 -2.78
N ASP A 159 -3.72 6.99 -3.59
CA ASP A 159 -3.79 7.12 -5.06
C ASP A 159 -3.64 5.80 -5.82
N VAL A 160 -3.50 4.69 -5.09
CA VAL A 160 -3.55 3.35 -5.69
C VAL A 160 -4.95 3.02 -6.26
N LEU A 161 -6.00 3.69 -5.78
CA LEU A 161 -7.37 3.62 -6.26
C LEU A 161 -7.95 5.04 -6.34
N ASN A 162 -8.79 5.29 -7.34
CA ASN A 162 -9.34 6.61 -7.64
C ASN A 162 -10.84 6.54 -7.94
N VAL A 163 -11.53 7.66 -7.83
CA VAL A 163 -12.89 7.84 -8.36
C VAL A 163 -12.86 8.97 -9.37
N GLU A 164 -13.10 8.63 -10.63
CA GLU A 164 -13.06 9.54 -11.76
C GLU A 164 -14.45 9.70 -12.37
N GLU A 165 -14.59 10.49 -13.44
CA GLU A 165 -15.87 10.66 -14.15
C GLU A 165 -16.44 9.32 -14.64
N ALA A 166 -15.57 8.38 -15.03
CA ALA A 166 -15.94 7.03 -15.45
C ALA A 166 -16.28 6.08 -14.27
N GLY A 167 -16.06 6.51 -13.02
CA GLY A 167 -16.32 5.75 -11.81
C GLY A 167 -15.05 5.31 -11.08
N PHE A 168 -15.18 4.26 -10.28
CA PHE A 168 -14.11 3.69 -9.47
C PHE A 168 -13.06 3.00 -10.35
N SER A 169 -11.81 3.45 -10.27
CA SER A 169 -10.68 3.04 -11.11
C SER A 169 -9.41 2.78 -10.29
N GLY A 170 -8.39 2.22 -10.96
CA GLY A 170 -7.09 1.91 -10.37
C GLY A 170 -6.14 3.13 -10.35
N PRO A 171 -4.82 2.89 -10.29
CA PRO A 171 -3.84 3.97 -10.35
C PRO A 171 -3.90 4.69 -11.71
N ARG A 172 -3.76 6.01 -11.68
CA ARG A 172 -3.70 6.83 -12.90
C ARG A 172 -2.31 6.68 -13.53
N GLU A 173 -2.23 6.06 -14.71
CA GLU A 173 -0.97 5.77 -15.42
C GLU A 173 -0.08 7.00 -15.57
N ARG A 174 -0.67 8.16 -15.91
CA ARG A 174 0.06 9.42 -16.06
C ARG A 174 0.83 9.85 -14.80
N PHE A 175 0.37 9.47 -13.62
CA PHE A 175 0.92 9.87 -12.33
C PHE A 175 1.56 8.71 -11.57
N THR A 176 1.70 7.54 -12.20
CA THR A 176 2.17 6.32 -11.55
C THR A 176 3.43 5.83 -12.27
N PRO A 177 4.63 6.19 -11.79
CA PRO A 177 5.89 5.86 -12.47
C PRO A 177 6.14 4.36 -12.60
N ASP A 178 5.67 3.56 -11.64
CA ASP A 178 5.75 2.11 -11.68
C ASP A 178 4.34 1.49 -11.60
N MET A 179 3.72 1.37 -12.78
CA MET A 179 2.40 0.78 -12.92
C MET A 179 2.37 -0.70 -12.56
N GLU A 180 3.44 -1.45 -12.84
CA GLU A 180 3.51 -2.87 -12.52
C GLU A 180 3.47 -3.09 -11.01
N GLU A 181 4.29 -2.36 -10.25
CA GLU A 181 4.32 -2.40 -8.79
C GLU A 181 2.98 -1.90 -8.21
N SER A 182 2.39 -0.86 -8.78
CA SER A 182 1.08 -0.34 -8.33
C SER A 182 -0.06 -1.34 -8.56
N VAL A 183 -0.03 -2.10 -9.65
CA VAL A 183 -0.98 -3.17 -9.93
C VAL A 183 -0.80 -4.33 -8.94
N GLN A 184 0.44 -4.63 -8.51
CA GLN A 184 0.65 -5.60 -7.42
C GLN A 184 0.14 -5.09 -6.07
N SER A 185 0.17 -3.78 -5.84
CA SER A 185 -0.47 -3.17 -4.66
C SER A 185 -1.99 -3.35 -4.67
N LEU A 186 -2.65 -3.28 -5.83
CA LEU A 186 -4.06 -3.64 -5.96
C LEU A 186 -4.33 -5.12 -5.65
N ASN A 187 -3.47 -6.02 -6.15
CA ASN A 187 -3.54 -7.44 -5.83
C ASN A 187 -3.50 -7.60 -4.30
N LYS A 188 -2.55 -6.95 -3.62
CA LYS A 188 -2.42 -6.95 -2.16
C LYS A 188 -3.70 -6.55 -1.42
N LEU A 189 -4.32 -5.46 -1.87
CA LEU A 189 -5.55 -4.94 -1.27
C LEU A 189 -6.76 -5.84 -1.55
N SER A 190 -6.78 -6.58 -2.67
CA SER A 190 -7.90 -7.45 -3.04
C SER A 190 -8.13 -8.66 -2.12
N PHE A 191 -7.21 -8.91 -1.19
CA PHE A 191 -7.32 -9.96 -0.18
C PHE A 191 -7.65 -9.44 1.22
N ARG A 192 -7.84 -8.12 1.37
CA ARG A 192 -8.23 -7.51 2.63
C ARG A 192 -9.75 -7.43 2.75
N GLU A 193 -10.25 -7.25 3.96
CA GLU A 193 -11.68 -7.10 4.24
C GLU A 193 -12.03 -5.63 4.43
N PHE A 194 -12.94 -5.12 3.60
CA PHE A 194 -13.54 -3.80 3.69
C PHE A 194 -14.80 -3.79 2.81
N ASP A 195 -15.76 -2.92 3.12
CA ASP A 195 -16.97 -2.72 2.31
C ASP A 195 -17.04 -1.31 1.68
N LYS A 196 -16.06 -0.46 2.01
CA LYS A 196 -15.96 0.91 1.55
C LYS A 196 -14.53 1.28 1.23
N VAL A 197 -14.37 2.10 0.18
CA VAL A 197 -13.08 2.71 -0.18
C VAL A 197 -13.21 4.23 -0.13
N HIS A 198 -12.25 4.88 0.51
CA HIS A 198 -12.03 6.32 0.49
C HIS A 198 -10.81 6.62 -0.37
N CYS A 199 -11.04 7.11 -1.58
CA CYS A 199 -10.00 7.56 -2.49
C CYS A 199 -9.69 9.04 -2.21
N PHE A 200 -8.41 9.40 -2.25
CA PHE A 200 -8.02 10.80 -2.10
C PHE A 200 -8.60 11.64 -3.23
N HIS A 201 -8.51 11.16 -4.48
CA HIS A 201 -9.21 11.74 -5.62
C HIS A 201 -10.62 11.13 -5.78
N GLY A 202 -11.65 11.98 -5.69
CA GLY A 202 -13.05 11.64 -5.96
C GLY A 202 -13.85 11.04 -4.80
N GLY A 203 -13.20 10.68 -3.68
CA GLY A 203 -13.86 10.48 -2.39
C GLY A 203 -14.33 9.05 -2.11
N THR A 204 -15.49 8.92 -1.45
CA THR A 204 -15.92 7.66 -0.83
C THR A 204 -16.90 6.88 -1.69
N VAL A 205 -16.68 5.59 -1.85
CA VAL A 205 -17.56 4.65 -2.58
C VAL A 205 -17.79 3.37 -1.80
N GLU A 206 -18.99 2.79 -1.93
CA GLU A 206 -19.34 1.48 -1.38
C GLU A 206 -18.79 0.40 -2.33
N LYS A 207 -17.55 -0.02 -2.07
CA LYS A 207 -16.74 -0.93 -2.89
C LYS A 207 -15.94 -1.84 -1.99
N ASP A 208 -15.87 -3.11 -2.37
CA ASP A 208 -15.21 -4.16 -1.59
C ASP A 208 -13.94 -4.67 -2.29
N SER A 209 -13.30 -5.66 -1.67
CA SER A 209 -12.09 -6.28 -2.19
C SER A 209 -12.28 -7.01 -3.53
N LYS A 210 -13.51 -7.43 -3.88
CA LYS A 210 -13.81 -8.02 -5.20
C LYS A 210 -13.86 -6.95 -6.28
N ASP A 211 -14.34 -5.75 -5.98
CA ASP A 211 -14.23 -4.61 -6.91
C ASP A 211 -12.76 -4.30 -7.22
N VAL A 212 -11.90 -4.28 -6.19
CA VAL A 212 -10.45 -4.09 -6.36
C VAL A 212 -9.81 -5.24 -7.14
N LYS A 213 -10.20 -6.50 -6.87
CA LYS A 213 -9.72 -7.68 -7.63
C LYS A 213 -10.01 -7.54 -9.12
N ARG A 214 -11.20 -7.06 -9.50
CA ARG A 214 -11.58 -6.85 -10.92
C ARG A 214 -10.71 -5.79 -11.60
N ILE A 215 -10.34 -4.72 -10.88
CA ILE A 215 -9.42 -3.70 -11.40
C ILE A 215 -8.03 -4.30 -11.60
N PHE A 216 -7.52 -5.03 -10.61
CA PHE A 216 -6.25 -5.77 -10.73
C PHE A 216 -6.25 -6.74 -11.92
N GLU A 217 -7.27 -7.58 -12.06
CA GLU A 217 -7.39 -8.56 -13.16
C GLU A 217 -7.46 -7.90 -14.55
N SER A 218 -8.01 -6.69 -14.63
CA SER A 218 -8.02 -5.90 -15.85
C SER A 218 -6.62 -5.34 -16.15
N LEU A 219 -6.04 -4.62 -15.18
CA LEU A 219 -4.76 -3.92 -15.39
C LEU A 219 -3.57 -4.87 -15.51
N SER A 220 -3.61 -6.05 -14.87
CA SER A 220 -2.56 -7.07 -14.98
C SER A 220 -2.42 -7.68 -16.39
N GLN A 221 -3.38 -7.45 -17.28
CA GLN A 221 -3.26 -7.83 -18.69
C GLN A 221 -2.36 -6.87 -19.47
N GLU A 222 -2.36 -5.59 -19.10
CA GLU A 222 -1.62 -4.51 -19.76
C GLU A 222 -0.29 -4.20 -19.07
N HIS A 223 -0.28 -4.31 -17.74
CA HIS A 223 0.88 -4.18 -16.87
C HIS A 223 1.11 -5.51 -16.14
N PRO A 224 1.55 -6.56 -16.86
CA PRO A 224 1.87 -7.82 -16.24
C PRO A 224 3.13 -7.64 -15.39
N GLY A 225 2.93 -7.21 -14.13
CA GLY A 225 4.01 -7.17 -13.15
C GLY A 225 4.57 -8.57 -12.81
N TYR A 226 4.08 -9.61 -13.48
CA TYR A 226 4.63 -10.97 -13.52
C TYR A 226 4.38 -11.59 -14.92
N GLN A 227 5.30 -12.43 -15.40
CA GLN A 227 4.99 -13.31 -16.53
C GLN A 227 4.09 -14.47 -16.08
N LYS A 228 2.90 -14.58 -16.67
CA LYS A 228 1.99 -15.71 -16.43
C LYS A 228 2.58 -17.00 -17.02
N ALA A 229 3.24 -17.81 -16.20
CA ALA A 229 3.61 -19.16 -16.59
C ALA A 229 2.39 -20.08 -16.43
N SER A 230 1.86 -20.60 -17.54
CA SER A 230 0.85 -21.66 -17.50
C SER A 230 1.53 -22.98 -17.16
N VAL A 231 1.29 -23.51 -15.96
CA VAL A 231 1.71 -24.88 -15.63
C VAL A 231 0.62 -25.83 -16.11
N GLY A 232 0.70 -26.21 -17.39
CA GLY A 232 -0.14 -27.26 -17.96
C GLY A 232 0.47 -28.64 -17.72
N GLY A 233 -0.15 -29.45 -16.86
CA GLY A 233 0.09 -30.89 -16.74
C GLY A 233 0.80 -31.34 -15.46
N PRO A 234 0.66 -32.62 -15.07
CA PRO A 234 1.14 -33.13 -13.79
C PRO A 234 2.66 -33.15 -13.83
N ASP A 235 3.27 -32.25 -13.06
CA ASP A 235 4.68 -32.20 -12.76
C ASP A 235 5.64 -32.02 -13.96
N ARG A 236 6.17 -30.80 -14.11
CA ARG A 236 7.49 -30.63 -14.74
C ARG A 236 8.43 -29.73 -13.95
N PHE A 237 9.62 -30.27 -13.75
CA PHE A 237 10.85 -29.63 -13.29
C PHE A 237 11.39 -28.62 -14.31
N LEU A 238 11.79 -27.44 -13.84
CA LEU A 238 12.63 -26.52 -14.62
C LEU A 238 14.10 -26.77 -14.30
N ARG A 239 14.85 -27.27 -15.29
CA ARG A 239 16.31 -27.33 -15.34
C ARG A 239 16.80 -26.48 -16.51
N SER A 240 16.64 -25.16 -16.43
CA SER A 240 17.45 -24.19 -17.18
C SER A 240 17.01 -22.78 -16.80
N GLU A 241 18.00 -21.93 -16.54
CA GLU A 241 17.88 -20.49 -16.35
C GLU A 241 17.03 -19.90 -17.48
N LEU A 242 15.91 -19.27 -17.12
CA LEU A 242 15.18 -18.37 -18.00
C LEU A 242 15.49 -16.95 -17.54
N GLU A 243 16.18 -16.24 -18.44
CA GLU A 243 16.49 -14.82 -18.40
C GLU A 243 15.18 -14.02 -18.29
N ASN A 244 15.00 -13.29 -17.18
CA ASN A 244 14.18 -12.09 -17.10
C ASN A 244 14.69 -11.25 -15.93
N GLU A 245 15.54 -10.28 -16.24
CA GLU A 245 15.64 -9.03 -15.47
C GLU A 245 14.29 -8.32 -15.75
N GLU A 246 13.38 -8.06 -14.80
CA GLU A 246 13.58 -7.17 -13.66
C GLU A 246 12.69 -7.45 -12.44
N VAL A 247 11.73 -8.39 -12.45
CA VAL A 247 11.07 -8.83 -11.19
C VAL A 247 10.80 -10.33 -11.26
N GLY A 248 11.67 -11.14 -10.64
CA GLY A 248 11.62 -12.61 -10.68
C GLY A 248 10.45 -13.19 -9.88
N LEU A 249 9.25 -13.13 -10.47
CA LEU A 249 8.04 -13.64 -9.87
C LEU A 249 7.75 -15.08 -10.31
N SER A 250 7.44 -15.96 -9.35
CA SER A 250 7.04 -17.35 -9.60
C SER A 250 5.79 -17.69 -8.81
N ILE A 251 4.80 -18.29 -9.46
CA ILE A 251 3.57 -18.76 -8.83
C ILE A 251 3.62 -20.28 -8.68
N PHE A 252 3.28 -20.78 -7.50
CA PHE A 252 3.10 -22.21 -7.28
C PHE A 252 1.93 -22.50 -6.34
N GLN A 253 1.27 -23.62 -6.59
CA GLN A 253 0.21 -24.16 -5.76
C GLN A 253 0.83 -25.20 -4.82
N ILE A 254 0.63 -25.02 -3.51
CA ILE A 254 1.07 -25.97 -2.49
C ILE A 254 -0.14 -26.81 -2.08
N PRO A 255 -0.13 -28.13 -2.34
CA PRO A 255 -1.23 -29.01 -1.91
C PRO A 255 -1.25 -29.22 -0.39
N GLU A 256 -2.44 -29.46 0.14
CA GLU A 256 -2.64 -29.85 1.54
C GLU A 256 -1.84 -31.12 1.89
N GLY A 257 -1.05 -31.07 2.96
CA GLY A 257 -0.31 -32.22 3.48
C GLY A 257 1.03 -32.52 2.77
N ASP A 258 1.45 -31.72 1.79
CA ASP A 258 2.72 -31.94 1.10
C ASP A 258 3.91 -31.46 1.94
N THR A 259 4.35 -32.32 2.85
CA THR A 259 5.58 -32.13 3.64
C THR A 259 6.85 -32.25 2.79
N HIS A 260 6.71 -32.58 1.50
CA HIS A 260 7.79 -32.77 0.54
C HIS A 260 7.70 -31.80 -0.64
N GLY A 261 7.81 -30.50 -0.35
CA GLY A 261 8.51 -29.55 -1.22
C GLY A 261 9.98 -29.95 -1.41
N SER A 262 10.23 -31.11 -2.03
CA SER A 262 11.50 -31.49 -2.65
C SER A 262 11.34 -31.06 -4.10
N GLN A 263 12.06 -30.06 -4.60
CA GLN A 263 13.36 -30.31 -5.22
C GLN A 263 14.21 -29.04 -5.40
N ASN A 264 14.37 -28.22 -4.35
CA ASN A 264 15.57 -27.38 -4.27
C ASN A 264 16.56 -28.02 -3.30
N LYS A 265 17.31 -29.02 -3.81
CA LYS A 265 18.43 -29.61 -3.06
C LYS A 265 19.48 -28.51 -2.81
N PRO A 266 19.84 -28.19 -1.56
CA PRO A 266 20.73 -27.08 -1.21
C PRO A 266 22.22 -27.38 -1.46
N GLU A 267 22.58 -28.53 -2.04
CA GLU A 267 23.95 -29.05 -1.98
C GLU A 267 24.88 -28.63 -3.13
N LYS A 268 24.43 -27.81 -4.10
CA LYS A 268 25.35 -27.25 -5.10
C LYS A 268 25.12 -25.76 -5.22
N GLY A 269 26.12 -25.02 -4.75
CA GLY A 269 25.99 -23.65 -4.31
C GLY A 269 25.71 -22.64 -5.41
N HIS A 270 25.10 -21.54 -5.00
CA HIS A 270 25.65 -20.22 -5.27
C HIS A 270 25.74 -19.49 -3.94
N ARG A 271 26.98 -19.35 -3.43
CA ARG A 271 27.28 -18.36 -2.41
C ARG A 271 27.11 -17.00 -3.09
N HIS A 272 26.36 -16.08 -2.48
CA HIS A 272 26.10 -14.67 -2.91
C HIS A 272 24.66 -14.30 -3.33
N ALA A 273 23.60 -14.91 -2.79
CA ALA A 273 22.29 -14.24 -2.82
C ALA A 273 22.20 -13.25 -1.64
N THR A 274 22.53 -11.98 -1.89
CA THR A 274 22.40 -10.86 -0.92
C THR A 274 21.01 -10.23 -0.90
N GLU A 275 20.14 -10.65 -1.81
CA GLU A 275 18.82 -10.03 -2.03
C GLU A 275 17.78 -10.63 -1.09
N THR A 276 16.52 -10.19 -1.12
CA THR A 276 15.47 -10.67 -0.21
C THR A 276 14.28 -11.16 -1.03
N GLU A 277 13.71 -12.31 -0.67
CA GLU A 277 12.52 -12.86 -1.33
C GLU A 277 11.26 -12.44 -0.54
N ILE A 278 10.17 -12.15 -1.24
CA ILE A 278 8.85 -11.89 -0.65
C ILE A 278 7.91 -13.01 -1.11
N TYR A 279 7.30 -13.69 -0.16
CA TYR A 279 6.27 -14.69 -0.41
C TYR A 279 4.90 -14.06 -0.17
N TYR A 280 4.03 -14.11 -1.16
CA TYR A 280 2.69 -13.56 -1.14
C TYR A 280 1.67 -14.68 -1.26
N PHE A 281 0.77 -14.79 -0.30
CA PHE A 281 -0.21 -15.86 -0.21
C PHE A 281 -1.55 -15.37 -0.76
N GLN A 282 -1.98 -15.92 -1.89
CA GLN A 282 -3.18 -15.43 -2.57
C GLN A 282 -4.45 -16.01 -1.96
N GLU A 283 -4.56 -17.32 -1.79
CA GLU A 283 -5.80 -17.92 -1.30
C GLU A 283 -5.55 -18.83 -0.10
N GLY A 284 -6.50 -18.83 0.84
CA GLY A 284 -6.48 -19.65 2.04
C GLY A 284 -5.96 -18.93 3.29
N SER A 285 -5.99 -19.64 4.40
CA SER A 285 -5.38 -19.26 5.66
C SER A 285 -4.80 -20.53 6.26
N GLY A 286 -3.71 -20.43 7.00
CA GLY A 286 -3.13 -21.63 7.58
C GLY A 286 -1.79 -21.34 8.19
N THR A 287 -0.95 -22.36 8.19
CA THR A 287 0.43 -22.25 8.62
C THR A 287 1.36 -22.73 7.53
N PHE A 288 2.36 -21.90 7.26
CA PHE A 288 3.43 -22.28 6.37
C PHE A 288 4.73 -22.37 7.15
N LYS A 289 5.65 -23.21 6.67
CA LYS A 289 6.99 -23.31 7.26
C LYS A 289 8.00 -22.75 6.31
N ILE A 290 8.82 -21.84 6.80
CA ILE A 290 10.02 -21.42 6.09
C ILE A 290 11.22 -21.95 6.85
N GLY A 291 11.99 -22.85 6.22
CA GLY A 291 13.23 -23.41 6.78
C GLY A 291 13.09 -23.96 8.20
N GLY A 292 11.91 -24.50 8.51
CA GLY A 292 11.58 -25.14 9.78
C GLY A 292 10.83 -24.24 10.77
N GLU A 293 10.80 -22.92 10.55
CA GLU A 293 10.01 -21.99 11.35
C GLU A 293 8.57 -21.98 10.86
N LYS A 294 7.61 -22.23 11.75
CA LYS A 294 6.17 -22.25 11.46
C LYS A 294 5.63 -20.84 11.64
N LEU A 295 5.01 -20.30 10.60
CA LEU A 295 4.36 -18.99 10.57
C LEU A 295 2.90 -19.19 10.20
N GLU A 296 2.01 -18.50 10.90
CA GLU A 296 0.60 -18.41 10.53
C GLU A 296 0.46 -17.37 9.43
N TYR A 297 -0.36 -17.66 8.43
CA TYR A 297 -0.73 -16.73 7.36
C TYR A 297 -2.24 -16.72 7.19
N SER A 298 -2.75 -15.55 6.88
CA SER A 298 -4.08 -15.32 6.37
C SER A 298 -4.02 -15.01 4.88
N GLN A 299 -5.20 -14.98 4.27
CA GLN A 299 -5.37 -14.58 2.89
C GLN A 299 -4.71 -13.20 2.65
N GLY A 300 -3.84 -13.11 1.66
CA GLY A 300 -3.15 -11.87 1.29
C GLY A 300 -1.94 -11.49 2.14
N ASP A 301 -1.49 -12.38 3.02
CA ASP A 301 -0.28 -12.12 3.79
C ASP A 301 0.97 -12.22 2.93
N ALA A 302 1.95 -11.39 3.31
CA ALA A 302 3.24 -11.32 2.66
C ALA A 302 4.36 -11.52 3.68
N PHE A 303 5.34 -12.35 3.36
CA PHE A 303 6.45 -12.68 4.26
C PHE A 303 7.79 -12.44 3.59
N LEU A 304 8.62 -11.66 4.28
CA LEU A 304 9.96 -11.32 3.85
C LEU A 304 10.97 -12.36 4.33
N VAL A 305 11.76 -12.90 3.42
CA VAL A 305 12.65 -14.03 3.68
C VAL A 305 14.04 -13.79 3.13
N LYS A 306 15.06 -14.01 3.97
CA LYS A 306 16.45 -13.92 3.53
C LYS A 306 16.89 -15.21 2.81
N PRO A 307 17.46 -15.15 1.59
CA PRO A 307 17.73 -16.29 0.71
C PRO A 307 18.66 -17.36 1.32
N TYR A 308 19.50 -16.98 2.28
CA TYR A 308 20.50 -17.87 2.86
C TYR A 308 19.96 -18.73 4.01
N LYS A 309 18.77 -18.44 4.56
CA LYS A 309 18.21 -19.25 5.67
C LYS A 309 17.09 -20.20 5.23
N LEU A 310 16.45 -19.98 4.09
CA LEU A 310 15.03 -20.32 3.98
C LEU A 310 14.66 -20.57 2.50
N ARG A 311 14.71 -21.83 2.03
CA ARG A 311 14.33 -22.20 0.64
C ARG A 311 13.26 -23.27 0.53
N LYS A 312 12.74 -23.73 1.68
CA LYS A 312 11.69 -24.74 1.72
C LYS A 312 10.45 -24.10 2.30
N ILE A 313 9.37 -24.13 1.51
CA ILE A 313 8.02 -23.79 1.94
C ILE A 313 7.17 -25.05 1.93
N THR A 314 6.36 -25.19 2.98
CA THR A 314 5.29 -26.19 3.09
C THR A 314 4.11 -25.51 3.76
N ALA A 315 2.89 -25.74 3.26
CA ALA A 315 1.64 -25.26 3.86
C ALA A 315 0.84 -26.46 4.42
N ASP A 316 0.00 -26.21 5.42
CA ASP A 316 -0.92 -27.19 6.00
C ASP A 316 -2.31 -27.19 5.34
N GLU A 317 -2.61 -26.20 4.49
CA GLU A 317 -3.80 -26.13 3.64
C GLU A 317 -3.39 -25.92 2.16
N GLU A 318 -4.33 -26.18 1.23
CA GLU A 318 -4.09 -25.89 -0.18
C GLU A 318 -3.99 -24.38 -0.39
N THR A 319 -2.91 -23.93 -1.03
CA THR A 319 -2.60 -22.49 -1.05
C THR A 319 -1.78 -22.10 -2.27
N GLU A 320 -2.21 -21.03 -2.91
CA GLU A 320 -1.50 -20.41 -4.02
C GLU A 320 -0.53 -19.35 -3.49
N VAL A 321 0.75 -19.50 -3.85
CA VAL A 321 1.84 -18.64 -3.40
C VAL A 321 2.50 -17.99 -4.60
N ILE A 322 2.60 -16.67 -4.57
CA ILE A 322 3.42 -15.87 -5.47
C ILE A 322 4.71 -15.51 -4.75
N VAL A 323 5.85 -15.72 -5.39
CA VAL A 323 7.17 -15.38 -4.83
C VAL A 323 7.82 -14.32 -5.66
N ALA A 324 8.15 -13.19 -5.06
CA ALA A 324 8.85 -12.07 -5.68
C ALA A 324 10.32 -12.04 -5.23
N GLY A 325 11.27 -12.18 -6.15
CA GLY A 325 12.70 -12.00 -5.86
C GLY A 325 13.56 -12.16 -7.11
N ARG A 326 14.71 -11.48 -7.20
CA ARG A 326 15.64 -11.69 -8.32
C ARG A 326 16.33 -13.06 -8.14
N LEU A 327 16.21 -13.94 -9.13
CA LEU A 327 16.91 -15.23 -9.17
C LEU A 327 18.39 -15.05 -9.51
#